data_AF-A0A7C3GIM3-F1
#
_entry.id   AF-A0A7C3GIM3-F1
#
_cell.length_a   1.000
_cell.length_b   1.000
_cell.length_c   1.000
_cell.angle_alpha   90.00
_cell.angle_beta   90.00
_cell.angle_gamma   90.00
#
_symmetry.space_group_name_H-M   'P 1'
#
loop_
_entity.id
_entity.type
_entity.pdbx_description
1 polymer ?
#
loop_
_entity_poly.entity_id
_entity_poly.type
_entity_poly.pdbx_seq_one_letter_code
_entity_poly.pdbx_strand_id
1 'polypeptide(L)'
;MKILNYILLIMLMSISFNLYADEASKKIAIKELLSVSNADKSKDQIWDRMKVTLPLAFGKLGGKKKDKELLDKLFKETEKVLNELIKWEEIEPKFIEVYDKAFSEKEIKAITTFYKTPAGKTMLEKWPQVAMQLGKVTQGSMLAFVPKLQEIMKEIGVALKEKRAKEKAAKKDEIKNNKDKEEKTTKKEEVKSDKDTKD
;
A
#
# COMPACT_ATOMS: atom_id res chain seq x y z
N MET A 1 43.41 -7.74 52.85
CA MET A 1 42.68 -8.54 51.84
C MET A 1 41.16 -8.50 51.98
N LYS A 2 40.57 -8.61 53.18
CA LYS A 2 39.10 -8.60 53.35
C LYS A 2 38.41 -7.33 52.79
N ILE A 3 38.98 -6.15 53.04
CA ILE A 3 38.46 -4.85 52.54
C ILE A 3 38.50 -4.74 51.01
N LEU A 4 39.53 -5.28 50.36
CA LEU A 4 39.64 -5.31 48.90
C LEU A 4 38.57 -6.22 48.26
N ASN A 5 38.21 -7.31 48.96
CA ASN A 5 37.15 -8.23 48.55
C ASN A 5 35.74 -7.61 48.68
N TYR A 6 35.52 -6.73 49.66
CA TYR A 6 34.25 -6.00 49.80
C TYR A 6 34.06 -4.90 48.74
N ILE A 7 35.14 -4.22 48.32
CA ILE A 7 35.08 -3.21 47.25
C ILE A 7 34.72 -3.86 45.90
N LEU A 8 35.26 -5.05 45.62
CA LEU A 8 34.92 -5.83 44.42
C LEU A 8 33.45 -6.30 44.42
N LEU A 9 32.91 -6.65 45.59
CA LEU A 9 31.52 -7.09 45.76
C LEU A 9 30.50 -5.94 45.56
N ILE A 10 30.84 -4.73 46.01
CA ILE A 10 30.00 -3.53 45.85
C ILE A 10 29.95 -3.08 44.38
N MET A 11 31.09 -3.13 43.68
CA MET A 11 31.17 -2.78 42.26
C MET A 11 30.37 -3.74 41.36
N LEU A 12 30.29 -5.03 41.74
CA LEU A 12 29.49 -6.04 41.03
C LEU A 12 27.97 -5.84 41.22
N MET A 13 27.54 -5.31 42.38
CA MET A 13 26.13 -4.97 42.63
C MET A 13 25.66 -3.75 41.85
N SER A 14 26.54 -2.79 41.55
CA SER A 14 26.16 -1.56 40.83
C SER A 14 25.82 -1.79 39.35
N ILE A 15 26.33 -2.86 38.73
CA ILE A 15 26.11 -3.12 37.29
C ILE A 15 24.68 -3.64 37.03
N SER A 16 24.13 -4.44 37.94
CA SER A 16 22.78 -5.02 37.79
C SER A 16 21.64 -4.01 37.89
N PHE A 17 21.84 -2.87 38.57
CA PHE A 17 20.81 -1.83 38.69
C PHE A 17 20.60 -1.03 37.40
N ASN A 18 21.62 -0.91 36.54
CA ASN A 18 21.52 -0.08 35.34
C ASN A 18 20.56 -0.67 34.30
N LEU A 19 20.46 -2.00 34.19
CA LEU A 19 19.63 -2.67 33.17
C LEU A 19 18.12 -2.54 33.46
N TYR A 20 17.72 -2.66 34.73
CA TYR A 20 16.31 -2.52 35.14
C TYR A 20 15.84 -1.05 35.13
N ALA A 21 16.75 -0.10 35.41
CA ALA A 21 16.44 1.32 35.35
C ALA A 21 16.17 1.80 33.92
N ASP A 22 16.93 1.30 32.94
CA ASP A 22 16.80 1.64 31.51
C ASP A 22 15.45 1.16 30.94
N GLU A 23 15.06 -0.09 31.23
CA GLU A 23 13.79 -0.65 30.76
C GLU A 23 12.56 0.09 31.36
N ALA A 24 12.63 0.46 32.64
CA ALA A 24 11.58 1.24 33.30
C ALA A 24 11.49 2.67 32.74
N SER A 25 12.64 3.31 32.51
CA SER A 25 12.75 4.66 31.93
C SER A 25 12.12 4.74 30.55
N LYS A 26 12.45 3.78 29.69
CA LYS A 26 11.90 3.69 28.33
C LYS A 26 10.39 3.48 28.32
N LYS A 27 9.86 2.59 29.18
CA LYS A 27 8.41 2.38 29.31
C LYS A 27 7.66 3.66 29.70
N ILE A 28 8.22 4.45 30.62
CA ILE A 28 7.66 5.76 30.99
C ILE A 28 7.66 6.71 29.79
N ALA A 29 8.77 6.78 29.04
CA ALA A 29 8.86 7.61 27.84
C ALA A 29 7.85 7.21 26.75
N ILE A 30 7.62 5.90 26.56
CA ILE A 30 6.62 5.40 25.63
C ILE A 30 5.21 5.76 26.07
N LYS A 31 4.87 5.62 27.36
CA LYS A 31 3.56 6.05 27.88
C LYS A 31 3.31 7.53 27.61
N GLU A 32 4.33 8.36 27.79
CA GLU A 32 4.24 9.77 27.47
C GLU A 32 4.03 10.01 25.97
N LEU A 33 4.75 9.29 25.10
CA LEU A 33 4.54 9.34 23.65
C LEU A 33 3.08 9.01 23.28
N LEU A 34 2.55 7.91 23.83
CA LEU A 34 1.18 7.46 23.58
C LEU A 34 0.17 8.54 24.00
N SER A 35 0.36 9.15 25.17
CA SER A 35 -0.48 10.24 25.65
C SER A 35 -0.44 11.46 24.74
N VAL A 36 0.75 11.97 24.38
CA VAL A 36 0.87 13.17 23.54
C VAL A 36 0.41 12.93 22.09
N SER A 37 0.43 11.68 21.64
CA SER A 37 -0.09 11.28 20.34
C SER A 37 -1.62 11.11 20.30
N ASN A 38 -2.32 11.23 21.44
CA ASN A 38 -3.74 10.93 21.61
C ASN A 38 -4.11 9.47 21.27
N ALA A 39 -3.23 8.51 21.59
CA ALA A 39 -3.49 7.10 21.32
C ALA A 39 -4.73 6.57 22.08
N ASP A 40 -5.01 7.13 23.25
CA ASP A 40 -6.20 6.89 24.08
C ASP A 40 -7.50 7.26 23.37
N LYS A 41 -7.47 8.25 22.47
CA LYS A 41 -8.65 8.69 21.69
C LYS A 41 -8.90 7.86 20.44
N SER A 42 -8.09 6.83 20.17
CA SER A 42 -8.25 5.98 18.98
C SER A 42 -9.64 5.34 18.91
N LYS A 43 -10.21 4.96 20.06
CA LYS A 43 -11.58 4.41 20.14
C LYS A 43 -12.62 5.44 19.69
N ASP A 44 -12.50 6.67 20.16
CA ASP A 44 -13.44 7.75 19.83
C ASP A 44 -13.38 8.07 18.33
N GLN A 45 -12.18 8.08 17.74
CA GLN A 45 -12.00 8.25 16.30
C GLN A 45 -12.65 7.13 15.48
N ILE A 46 -12.54 5.88 15.93
CA ILE A 46 -13.23 4.73 15.31
C ILE A 46 -14.75 4.94 15.41
N TRP A 47 -15.24 5.34 16.59
CA TRP A 47 -16.65 5.59 16.82
C TRP A 47 -17.20 6.71 15.93
N ASP A 48 -16.49 7.83 15.81
CA ASP A 48 -16.86 8.93 14.93
C ASP A 48 -16.95 8.51 13.46
N ARG A 49 -16.05 7.63 13.01
CA ARG A 49 -16.14 7.05 11.66
C ARG A 49 -17.34 6.12 11.51
N MET A 50 -17.69 5.36 12.56
CA MET A 50 -18.89 4.51 12.56
C MET A 50 -20.18 5.34 12.53
N LYS A 51 -20.23 6.50 13.20
CA LYS A 51 -21.37 7.43 13.14
C LYS A 51 -21.75 7.84 11.72
N VAL A 52 -20.75 7.98 10.85
CA VAL A 52 -20.95 8.30 9.43
C VAL A 52 -21.29 7.05 8.60
N THR A 53 -20.68 5.90 8.92
CA THR A 53 -20.77 4.69 8.09
C THR A 53 -22.03 3.86 8.38
N LEU A 54 -22.47 3.79 9.65
CA LEU A 54 -23.62 2.99 10.07
C LEU A 54 -24.93 3.43 9.41
N PRO A 55 -25.27 4.72 9.29
CA PRO A 55 -26.47 5.15 8.56
C PRO A 55 -26.45 4.75 7.08
N LEU A 56 -25.28 4.80 6.44
CA LEU A 56 -25.11 4.39 5.04
C LEU A 56 -25.34 2.87 4.89
N ALA A 57 -24.80 2.08 5.82
CA ALA A 57 -25.03 0.63 5.84
C ALA A 57 -26.50 0.29 6.12
N PHE A 58 -27.12 0.97 7.09
CA PHE A 58 -28.54 0.81 7.42
C PHE A 58 -29.45 1.12 6.22
N GLY A 59 -29.16 2.19 5.48
CA GLY A 59 -29.87 2.52 4.24
C GLY A 59 -29.75 1.44 3.17
N LYS A 60 -28.58 0.80 3.02
CA LYS A 60 -28.38 -0.32 2.08
C LYS A 60 -29.18 -1.57 2.44
N LEU A 61 -29.51 -1.76 3.73
CA LEU A 61 -30.40 -2.82 4.20
C LEU A 61 -31.89 -2.52 3.97
N GLY A 62 -32.20 -1.40 3.31
CA GLY A 62 -33.58 -0.95 3.08
C GLY A 62 -34.16 -0.10 4.21
N GLY A 63 -33.35 0.26 5.20
CA GLY A 63 -33.74 1.13 6.30
C GLY A 63 -34.15 2.52 5.80
N LYS A 64 -35.25 3.06 6.35
CA LYS A 64 -35.82 4.35 5.96
C LYS A 64 -35.78 5.33 7.14
N LYS A 65 -36.00 6.62 6.86
CA LYS A 65 -36.07 7.67 7.90
C LYS A 65 -37.09 7.37 9.02
N LYS A 66 -38.17 6.65 8.69
CA LYS A 66 -39.20 6.24 9.66
C LYS A 66 -38.71 5.16 10.62
N ASP A 67 -37.66 4.43 10.28
CA ASP A 67 -37.12 3.32 11.08
C ASP A 67 -36.05 3.84 12.07
N LYS A 68 -36.21 5.07 12.57
CA LYS A 68 -35.22 5.75 13.42
C LYS A 68 -34.89 4.92 14.67
N GLU A 69 -35.87 4.28 15.28
CA GLU A 69 -35.65 3.42 16.46
C GLU A 69 -34.73 2.23 16.17
N LEU A 70 -34.80 1.65 14.97
CA LEU A 70 -33.91 0.56 14.56
C LEU A 70 -32.49 1.08 14.31
N LEU A 71 -32.35 2.28 13.74
CA LEU A 71 -31.05 2.93 13.57
C LEU A 71 -30.42 3.31 14.92
N ASP A 72 -31.21 3.84 15.86
CA ASP A 72 -30.76 4.17 17.21
C ASP A 72 -30.34 2.91 17.97
N LYS A 73 -31.09 1.80 17.83
CA LYS A 73 -30.70 0.49 18.36
C LYS A 73 -29.39 0.01 17.73
N LEU A 74 -29.22 0.12 16.41
CA LEU A 74 -27.98 -0.25 15.73
C LEU A 74 -26.78 0.53 16.29
N PHE A 75 -26.92 1.85 16.50
CA PHE A 75 -25.89 2.65 17.13
C PHE A 75 -25.55 2.14 18.52
N LYS A 76 -26.55 2.00 19.40
CA LYS A 76 -26.34 1.60 20.79
C LYS A 76 -25.66 0.23 20.92
N GLU A 77 -26.12 -0.75 20.15
CA GLU A 77 -25.52 -2.09 20.19
C GLU A 77 -24.09 -2.09 19.63
N THR A 78 -23.82 -1.31 18.57
CA THR A 78 -22.47 -1.20 18.02
C THR A 78 -21.51 -0.50 18.98
N GLU A 79 -21.95 0.59 19.62
CA GLU A 79 -21.17 1.31 20.62
C GLU A 79 -20.84 0.42 21.83
N LYS A 80 -21.83 -0.37 22.28
CA LYS A 80 -21.64 -1.34 23.34
C LYS A 80 -20.55 -2.36 22.98
N VAL A 81 -20.64 -2.97 21.81
CA VAL A 81 -19.63 -3.93 21.32
C VAL A 81 -18.26 -3.27 21.20
N LEU A 82 -18.19 -2.04 20.69
CA LEU A 82 -16.94 -1.29 20.58
C LEU A 82 -16.29 -1.07 21.95
N ASN A 83 -17.08 -0.70 22.96
CA ASN A 83 -16.59 -0.50 24.33
C ASN A 83 -16.20 -1.80 25.03
N GLU A 84 -16.84 -2.92 24.71
CA GLU A 84 -16.48 -4.24 25.24
C GLU A 84 -15.16 -4.76 24.64
N LEU A 85 -14.92 -4.50 23.35
CA LEU A 85 -13.75 -5.00 22.62
C LEU A 85 -12.51 -4.09 22.74
N ILE A 86 -12.71 -2.78 22.81
CA ILE A 86 -11.62 -1.79 22.82
C ILE A 86 -11.57 -1.12 24.19
N LYS A 87 -10.83 -1.73 25.11
CA LYS A 87 -10.50 -1.16 26.42
C LYS A 87 -9.06 -0.70 26.42
N TRP A 88 -8.85 0.57 26.73
CA TRP A 88 -7.51 1.16 26.69
C TRP A 88 -6.55 0.44 27.65
N GLU A 89 -7.04 0.02 28.81
CA GLU A 89 -6.29 -0.69 29.84
C GLU A 89 -5.73 -2.04 29.35
N GLU A 90 -6.41 -2.67 28.39
CA GLU A 90 -5.99 -3.94 27.78
C GLU A 90 -5.09 -3.74 26.54
N ILE A 91 -5.16 -2.56 25.91
CA ILE A 91 -4.45 -2.24 24.66
C ILE A 91 -3.14 -1.51 24.92
N GLU A 92 -3.10 -0.59 25.89
CA GLU A 92 -1.92 0.20 26.25
C GLU A 92 -0.67 -0.68 26.45
N PRO A 93 -0.71 -1.80 27.21
CA PRO A 93 0.47 -2.64 27.39
C PRO A 93 1.01 -3.21 26.07
N LYS A 94 0.12 -3.56 25.13
CA LYS A 94 0.48 -4.07 23.81
C LYS A 94 1.08 -2.97 22.94
N PHE A 95 0.56 -1.75 23.03
CA PHE A 95 1.15 -0.60 22.35
C PHE A 95 2.55 -0.34 22.88
N ILE A 96 2.73 -0.34 24.20
CA ILE A 96 4.05 -0.17 24.83
C ILE A 96 5.05 -1.20 24.30
N GLU A 97 4.66 -2.48 24.24
CA GLU A 97 5.52 -3.54 23.73
C GLU A 97 5.95 -3.32 22.26
N VAL A 98 5.02 -2.86 21.41
CA VAL A 98 5.32 -2.57 19.99
C VAL A 98 6.34 -1.45 19.86
N TYR A 99 6.15 -0.34 20.58
CA TYR A 99 7.10 0.79 20.56
C TYR A 99 8.44 0.42 21.18
N ASP A 100 8.43 -0.37 22.25
CA ASP A 100 9.64 -0.83 22.92
C ASP A 100 10.53 -1.67 21.98
N LYS A 101 9.93 -2.54 21.17
CA LYS A 101 10.68 -3.32 20.17
C LYS A 101 11.17 -2.50 18.98
N ALA A 102 10.44 -1.46 18.60
CA ALA A 102 10.68 -0.71 17.36
C ALA A 102 11.67 0.44 17.50
N PHE A 103 11.74 1.08 18.67
CA PHE A 103 12.51 2.31 18.88
C PHE A 103 13.40 2.22 20.10
N SER A 104 14.53 2.93 20.07
CA SER A 104 15.33 3.21 21.26
C SER A 104 14.65 4.24 22.17
N GLU A 105 15.03 4.26 23.46
CA GLU A 105 14.52 5.28 24.38
C GLU A 105 14.80 6.70 23.90
N LYS A 106 15.99 6.92 23.32
CA LYS A 106 16.40 8.24 22.80
C LYS A 106 15.48 8.71 21.66
N GLU A 107 15.11 7.81 20.75
CA GLU A 107 14.19 8.13 19.66
C GLU A 107 12.78 8.42 20.18
N ILE A 108 12.26 7.60 21.09
CA ILE A 108 10.97 7.85 21.74
C ILE A 108 10.94 9.23 22.38
N LYS A 109 11.95 9.57 23.19
CA LYS A 109 12.04 10.89 23.83
C LYS A 109 12.09 12.03 22.81
N ALA A 110 12.88 11.89 21.74
CA ALA A 110 12.97 12.92 20.71
C ALA A 110 11.62 13.15 20.00
N ILE A 111 10.91 12.07 19.65
CA ILE A 111 9.57 12.15 19.04
C ILE A 111 8.58 12.81 20.01
N THR A 112 8.57 12.39 21.27
CA THR A 112 7.71 12.97 22.32
C THR A 112 7.97 14.46 22.49
N THR A 113 9.24 14.88 22.56
CA THR A 113 9.60 16.31 22.64
C THR A 113 9.07 17.07 21.43
N PHE A 114 9.21 16.53 20.23
CA PHE A 114 8.67 17.17 19.03
C PHE A 114 7.14 17.28 19.06
N TYR A 115 6.42 16.21 19.41
CA TYR A 115 4.95 16.22 19.50
C TYR A 115 4.39 17.17 20.56
N LYS A 116 5.19 17.52 21.58
CA LYS A 116 4.81 18.56 22.55
C LYS A 116 4.88 19.98 21.99
N THR A 117 5.63 20.22 20.91
CA THR A 117 5.71 21.55 20.28
C THR A 117 4.41 21.92 19.57
N PRO A 118 4.11 23.23 19.36
CA PRO A 118 2.94 23.64 18.59
C PRO A 118 2.90 23.06 17.16
N ALA A 119 4.07 22.95 16.52
CA ALA A 119 4.20 22.36 15.19
C ALA A 119 3.93 20.85 15.22
N GLY A 120 4.47 20.12 16.21
CA GLY A 120 4.23 18.69 16.38
C GLY A 120 2.76 18.35 16.63
N LYS A 121 2.08 19.11 17.49
CA LYS A 121 0.62 18.97 17.69
C LYS A 121 -0.17 19.22 16.41
N THR A 122 0.14 20.31 15.71
CA THR A 122 -0.49 20.63 14.42
C THR A 122 -0.27 19.51 13.39
N MET A 123 0.91 18.88 13.41
CA MET A 123 1.23 17.76 12.54
C MET A 123 0.36 16.55 12.85
N LEU A 124 0.23 16.16 14.13
CA LEU A 124 -0.66 15.07 14.54
C LEU A 124 -2.11 15.29 14.08
N GLU A 125 -2.62 16.52 14.19
CA GLU A 125 -3.99 16.86 13.81
C GLU A 125 -4.22 16.87 12.29
N LYS A 126 -3.27 17.43 11.53
CA LYS A 126 -3.46 17.68 10.08
C LYS A 126 -2.94 16.55 9.21
N TRP A 127 -2.01 15.73 9.70
CA TRP A 127 -1.38 14.68 8.89
C TRP A 127 -2.38 13.72 8.22
N PRO A 128 -3.43 13.21 8.89
CA PRO A 128 -4.42 12.35 8.24
C PRO A 128 -5.12 13.05 7.06
N GLN A 129 -5.39 14.36 7.18
CA GLN A 129 -6.04 15.15 6.13
C GLN A 129 -5.09 15.38 4.95
N VAL A 130 -3.82 15.69 5.23
CA VAL A 130 -2.78 15.82 4.21
C VAL A 130 -2.60 14.52 3.45
N ALA A 131 -2.45 13.39 4.16
CA ALA A 131 -2.34 12.06 3.55
C ALA A 131 -3.55 11.74 2.66
N MET A 132 -4.77 12.04 3.13
CA MET A 132 -5.98 11.88 2.33
C MET A 132 -5.97 12.73 1.05
N GLN A 133 -5.56 14.00 1.13
CA GLN A 133 -5.50 14.87 -0.04
C GLN A 133 -4.44 14.42 -1.05
N LEU A 134 -3.25 14.04 -0.57
CA LEU A 134 -2.20 13.48 -1.41
C LEU A 134 -2.66 12.20 -2.10
N GLY A 135 -3.36 11.31 -1.39
CA GLY A 135 -3.96 10.12 -1.98
C GLY A 135 -4.92 10.44 -3.13
N LYS A 136 -5.76 11.47 -2.99
CA LYS A 136 -6.68 11.93 -4.07
C LYS A 136 -5.92 12.44 -5.29
N VAL A 137 -4.83 13.18 -5.09
CA VAL A 137 -3.98 13.68 -6.19
C VAL A 137 -3.38 12.51 -6.98
N THR A 138 -2.82 11.52 -6.27
CA THR A 138 -2.27 10.31 -6.89
C THR A 138 -3.34 9.51 -7.62
N GLN A 139 -4.54 9.37 -7.04
CA GLN A 139 -5.66 8.71 -7.69
C GLN A 139 -6.07 9.40 -9.00
N GLY A 140 -6.15 10.74 -9.00
CA GLY A 140 -6.46 11.52 -10.21
C GLY A 140 -5.42 11.30 -11.32
N SER A 141 -4.14 11.24 -10.95
CA SER A 141 -3.06 10.94 -11.90
C SER A 141 -3.21 9.54 -12.51
N MET A 142 -3.59 8.54 -11.71
CA MET A 142 -3.84 7.19 -12.19
C MET A 142 -5.04 7.12 -13.15
N LEU A 143 -6.09 7.88 -12.88
CA LEU A 143 -7.24 7.97 -13.79
C LEU A 143 -6.87 8.60 -15.14
N ALA A 144 -5.96 9.57 -15.16
CA ALA A 144 -5.45 10.17 -16.38
C ALA A 144 -4.46 9.27 -17.15
N PHE A 145 -3.81 8.33 -16.46
CA PHE A 145 -2.88 7.38 -17.07
C PHE A 145 -3.58 6.34 -17.95
N VAL A 146 -4.71 5.79 -17.50
CA VAL A 146 -5.46 4.75 -18.24
C VAL A 146 -5.79 5.13 -19.69
N PRO A 147 -6.41 6.29 -19.99
CA PRO A 147 -6.73 6.64 -21.38
C PRO A 147 -5.47 6.84 -22.24
N LYS A 148 -4.39 7.40 -21.68
CA LYS A 148 -3.10 7.52 -22.39
C LYS A 148 -2.50 6.15 -22.71
N LEU A 149 -2.60 5.21 -21.78
CA LEU A 149 -2.14 3.83 -22.02
C LEU A 149 -2.98 3.15 -23.11
N GLN A 150 -4.30 3.38 -23.13
CA GLN A 150 -5.18 2.86 -24.19
C GLN A 150 -4.82 3.42 -25.57
N GLU A 151 -4.47 4.71 -25.65
CA GLU A 151 -4.01 5.37 -26.88
C GLU A 151 -2.71 4.72 -27.40
N ILE A 152 -1.70 4.56 -26.53
CA ILE A 152 -0.44 3.89 -26.87
C ILE A 152 -0.70 2.46 -27.38
N MET A 153 -1.56 1.70 -26.70
CA MET A 153 -1.89 0.33 -27.09
C MET A 153 -2.59 0.27 -28.46
N LYS A 154 -3.41 1.27 -28.78
CA LYS A 154 -4.05 1.39 -30.10
C LYS A 154 -3.03 1.67 -31.19
N GLU A 155 -2.11 2.61 -30.97
CA GLU A 155 -1.03 2.95 -31.91
C GLU A 155 -0.14 1.74 -32.21
N ILE A 156 0.30 1.02 -31.16
CA ILE A 156 1.08 -0.22 -31.31
C ILE A 156 0.29 -1.27 -32.09
N GLY A 157 -1.02 -1.40 -31.82
CA GLY A 157 -1.89 -2.32 -32.54
C GLY A 157 -1.98 -2.03 -34.05
N VAL A 158 -2.03 -0.75 -34.44
CA VAL A 158 -1.99 -0.33 -35.84
C VAL A 158 -0.63 -0.67 -36.46
N ALA A 159 0.47 -0.28 -35.82
CA ALA A 159 1.83 -0.57 -36.31
C ALA A 159 2.08 -2.08 -36.49
N LEU A 160 1.58 -2.92 -35.59
CA LEU A 160 1.65 -4.38 -35.71
C LEU A 160 0.86 -4.92 -36.90
N LYS A 161 -0.34 -4.39 -37.18
CA LYS A 161 -1.13 -4.79 -38.35
C LYS A 161 -0.42 -4.40 -39.65
N GLU A 162 0.12 -3.19 -39.71
CA GLU A 162 0.88 -2.72 -40.88
C GLU A 162 2.13 -3.56 -41.12
N LYS A 163 2.91 -3.84 -40.06
CA LYS A 163 4.08 -4.72 -40.15
C LYS A 163 3.70 -6.11 -40.69
N ARG A 164 2.65 -6.72 -40.15
CA ARG A 164 2.14 -8.02 -40.62
C ARG A 164 1.63 -7.98 -42.06
N ALA A 165 1.02 -6.87 -42.49
CA ALA A 165 0.57 -6.70 -43.87
C ALA A 165 1.76 -6.61 -44.83
N LYS A 166 2.80 -5.86 -44.47
CA LYS A 166 4.06 -5.75 -45.24
C LYS A 166 4.78 -7.10 -45.32
N GLU A 167 4.87 -7.85 -44.23
CA GLU A 167 5.45 -9.20 -44.21
C GLU A 167 4.68 -10.20 -45.10
N LYS A 168 3.34 -10.13 -45.12
CA LYS A 168 2.50 -10.94 -46.00
C LYS A 168 2.64 -10.57 -47.47
N ALA A 169 2.77 -9.28 -47.78
CA ALA A 169 3.02 -8.79 -49.14
C ALA A 169 4.38 -9.27 -49.64
N ALA A 170 5.43 -9.09 -48.84
CA ALA A 170 6.79 -9.55 -49.17
C ALA A 170 6.84 -11.07 -49.45
N LYS A 171 6.16 -11.89 -48.64
CA LYS A 171 6.05 -13.34 -48.90
C LYS A 171 5.28 -13.67 -50.19
N LYS A 172 4.22 -12.92 -50.53
CA LYS A 172 3.49 -13.14 -51.78
C LYS A 172 4.33 -12.79 -53.00
N ASP A 173 5.11 -11.71 -52.92
CA ASP A 173 6.00 -11.30 -54.00
C ASP A 173 7.16 -12.29 -54.18
N GLU A 174 7.70 -12.87 -53.10
CA GLU A 174 8.66 -13.99 -53.15
C GLU A 174 8.06 -15.24 -53.81
N ILE A 175 6.86 -15.66 -53.41
CA ILE A 175 6.19 -16.85 -53.96
C ILE A 175 5.90 -16.67 -55.46
N LYS A 176 5.48 -15.47 -55.87
CA LYS A 176 5.15 -15.17 -57.28
C LYS A 176 6.41 -15.16 -58.15
N ASN A 177 7.49 -14.53 -57.69
CA ASN A 177 8.78 -14.54 -58.39
C ASN A 177 9.37 -15.95 -58.53
N ASN A 178 9.15 -16.84 -57.55
CA ASN A 178 9.64 -18.21 -57.64
C ASN A 178 8.82 -19.05 -58.64
N LYS A 179 7.49 -18.83 -58.68
CA LYS A 179 6.58 -19.49 -59.63
C LYS A 179 6.82 -19.04 -61.08
N ASP A 180 7.08 -17.75 -61.30
CA ASP A 180 7.42 -17.20 -62.62
C ASP A 180 8.80 -17.70 -63.12
N LYS A 181 9.72 -18.04 -62.21
CA LYS A 181 11.00 -18.70 -62.53
C LYS A 181 10.80 -20.16 -62.92
N GLU A 182 9.99 -20.92 -62.18
CA GLU A 182 9.67 -22.31 -62.52
C GLU A 182 9.02 -22.40 -63.91
N GLU A 183 7.99 -21.58 -64.19
CA GLU A 183 7.25 -21.62 -65.45
C GLU A 183 8.09 -21.20 -66.67
N LYS A 184 9.05 -20.29 -66.49
CA LYS A 184 10.06 -19.95 -67.53
C LYS A 184 11.07 -21.07 -67.77
N THR A 185 11.34 -21.90 -66.77
CA THR A 185 12.28 -23.02 -66.89
C THR A 185 11.59 -24.17 -67.64
N THR A 186 10.33 -24.48 -67.32
CA THR A 186 9.53 -25.51 -68.00
C THR A 186 9.26 -25.16 -69.47
N LYS A 187 8.92 -23.91 -69.79
CA LYS A 187 8.76 -23.48 -71.21
C LYS A 187 10.05 -23.52 -72.01
N LYS A 188 11.21 -23.32 -71.38
CA LYS A 188 12.51 -23.47 -72.06
C LYS A 188 12.85 -24.92 -72.36
N GLU A 189 12.37 -25.86 -71.56
CA GLU A 189 12.52 -27.31 -71.78
C GLU A 189 11.56 -27.82 -72.87
N GLU A 190 10.29 -27.38 -72.88
CA GLU A 190 9.32 -27.74 -73.93
C GLU A 190 9.73 -27.23 -75.32
N VAL A 191 10.16 -25.96 -75.43
CA VAL A 191 10.60 -25.38 -76.72
C VAL A 191 11.88 -26.04 -77.25
N LYS A 192 12.68 -26.68 -76.38
CA LYS A 192 13.86 -27.45 -76.78
C LYS A 192 13.47 -28.84 -77.28
N SER A 193 12.46 -29.48 -76.67
CA SER A 193 11.91 -30.77 -77.10
C SER A 193 11.21 -30.70 -78.46
N ASP A 194 10.49 -29.62 -78.75
CA ASP A 194 9.71 -29.46 -79.99
C ASP A 194 10.60 -29.13 -81.20
N LYS A 195 11.85 -28.69 -80.96
CA LYS A 195 12.84 -28.39 -82.01
C LYS A 195 13.62 -29.63 -82.46
N ASP A 196 13.72 -30.66 -81.63
CA ASP A 196 14.40 -31.92 -81.94
C ASP A 196 13.49 -32.94 -82.67
N THR A 197 12.21 -32.63 -82.88
CA THR A 197 11.23 -33.55 -83.50
C THR A 197 10.87 -33.18 -84.95
N LYS A 198 11.58 -32.22 -85.56
CA LYS A 198 11.25 -31.67 -86.89
C LYS A 198 12.35 -31.76 -87.95
N ASP A 199 13.38 -32.56 -87.68
CA ASP A 199 14.36 -33.01 -88.69
C ASP A 199 14.13 -34.49 -89.03
#